data_AF-A0A9W8X381-F1
#
_entry.id   AF-A0A9W8X381-F1
#
_cell.length_a   1.000
_cell.length_b   1.000
_cell.length_c   1.000
_cell.angle_alpha   90.00
_cell.angle_beta   90.00
_cell.angle_gamma   90.00
#
_symmetry.space_group_name_H-M   'P 1'
#
loop_
_entity.id
_entity.type
_entity.pdbx_description
1 polymer ?
#
loop_
_entity_poly.entity_id
_entity_poly.type
_entity_poly.pdbx_seq_one_letter_code
_entity_poly.pdbx_strand_id
1 'polypeptide(L)'
;MPSSTADRQIILITGANGGIGFDTATLLTCNSPHNHVLVGSRNTAKGEAALKKIHDKNPKGTASLLQLDANDDESINAAVKHIEQEFGHLDILINNAGIATETYDGQWPSRDQLRAEFETNVFGPTVLTAAVLPLLRKSKTPKIINVSSGLGSISRCVATDGNDPNGTIVRVPGYRMTKSALNMLTAYQYQQLKKEGFKVWSFCPGFVVTDLAKDREAREKMSSCESSETSAQGILEIIEGKRDEEVGMFLQKYGKHSAFVASKTTNSDVRMNHIQVIGTHNSYHRQVSLAEQAVFEKYVPSPEDYYYSHATLPNQLEHQAVRSLELDLHSDEKGGLYYPPVIWTLSNLTNTTTPFDGSVLQKPGIKVFHVTDFDPDSVCHTFVDCLIQLKKWSDANKNHVPIIIDLELKTDAPACAIGGVCPGEATNWTLPRLLNVDAEILSVFPKKQLIRPDDVRQGNLTLEQSVVRKGWPLLSDARGRFMFFFDNDPKPTDPNSPRELYKSGGHESLQNRTVFTNSLEGSTDGAVIKSNEPRGNMTAEIQRLVKKGYIVRTRSDVPLDTVLNKTTEMRDSAFASGAHIVSTDFPAWGMSARWGWDYVAQLKDGRVARCNPVNAPKGCKDIKLE
;
A
#
# COMPACT_ATOMS: atom_id res chain seq x y z
N MET A 1 8.19 40.78 36.26
CA MET A 1 8.22 41.44 34.94
C MET A 1 7.33 40.61 34.01
N PRO A 2 6.37 41.19 33.26
CA PRO A 2 5.59 40.40 32.32
C PRO A 2 6.55 39.89 31.24
N SER A 3 6.61 38.56 31.05
CA SER A 3 7.52 37.95 30.06
C SER A 3 7.25 38.55 28.69
N SER A 4 8.27 39.02 27.99
CA SER A 4 8.15 39.53 26.63
C SER A 4 7.36 38.55 25.76
N THR A 5 6.35 39.05 25.03
CA THR A 5 5.55 38.29 24.07
C THR A 5 6.39 37.66 22.94
N ALA A 6 7.65 38.08 22.79
CA ALA A 6 8.59 37.66 21.75
C ALA A 6 8.98 36.17 21.76
N ASP A 7 8.76 35.43 22.85
CA ASP A 7 9.13 34.01 23.00
C ASP A 7 7.93 33.06 23.15
N ARG A 8 6.70 33.53 22.84
CA ARG A 8 5.49 32.72 22.94
C ARG A 8 5.01 32.25 21.57
N GLN A 9 4.57 30.99 21.52
CA GLN A 9 3.85 30.43 20.37
C GLN A 9 2.38 30.86 20.43
N ILE A 10 1.93 31.62 19.44
CA ILE A 10 0.59 32.19 19.35
C ILE A 10 -0.31 31.27 18.54
N ILE A 11 -1.37 30.75 19.17
CA ILE A 11 -2.22 29.69 18.62
C ILE A 11 -3.67 30.19 18.59
N LEU A 12 -4.27 30.28 17.40
CA LEU A 12 -5.69 30.58 17.23
C LEU A 12 -6.50 29.30 17.05
N ILE A 13 -7.52 29.10 17.88
CA ILE A 13 -8.45 27.98 17.77
C ILE A 13 -9.87 28.52 17.62
N THR A 14 -10.51 28.27 16.48
CA THR A 14 -11.92 28.67 16.28
C THR A 14 -12.87 27.71 16.99
N GLY A 15 -13.97 28.22 17.54
CA GLY A 15 -14.94 27.39 18.28
C GLY A 15 -14.36 26.76 19.55
N ALA A 16 -13.42 27.45 20.21
CA ALA A 16 -12.72 26.95 21.40
C ALA A 16 -13.51 27.12 22.71
N ASN A 17 -14.77 27.56 22.62
CA ASN A 17 -15.67 27.69 23.76
C ASN A 17 -16.35 26.37 24.17
N GLY A 18 -16.13 25.27 23.43
CA GLY A 18 -16.69 23.95 23.75
C GLY A 18 -16.06 22.81 22.94
N GLY A 19 -16.39 21.57 23.30
CA GLY A 19 -15.96 20.35 22.62
C GLY A 19 -14.46 20.24 22.40
N ILE A 20 -14.06 19.77 21.22
CA ILE A 20 -12.66 19.53 20.84
C ILE A 20 -11.82 20.81 20.95
N GLY A 21 -12.35 21.96 20.55
CA GLY A 21 -11.62 23.23 20.61
C GLY A 21 -11.27 23.64 22.04
N PHE A 22 -12.22 23.49 22.98
CA PHE A 22 -11.99 23.77 24.39
C PHE A 22 -10.96 22.85 25.04
N ASP A 23 -11.06 21.54 24.78
CA ASP A 23 -10.11 20.57 25.33
C ASP A 23 -8.71 20.76 24.71
N THR A 24 -8.65 21.14 23.44
CA THR A 24 -7.38 21.49 22.76
C THR A 24 -6.76 22.73 23.39
N ALA A 25 -7.54 23.80 23.61
CA ALA A 25 -7.06 25.01 24.27
C ALA A 25 -6.56 24.73 25.70
N THR A 26 -7.31 23.93 26.44
CA THR A 26 -6.95 23.51 27.79
C THR A 26 -5.64 22.70 27.78
N LEU A 27 -5.55 21.68 26.93
CA LEU A 27 -4.39 20.80 26.88
C LEU A 27 -3.13 21.57 26.46
N LEU A 28 -3.23 22.43 25.43
CA LEU A 28 -2.08 23.20 24.95
C LEU A 28 -1.55 24.17 26.00
N THR A 29 -2.44 24.82 26.77
CA THR A 29 -2.03 25.72 27.86
C THR A 29 -1.48 24.97 29.07
N CYS A 30 -2.01 23.79 29.40
CA CYS A 30 -1.44 22.95 30.47
C CYS A 30 -0.09 22.32 30.08
N ASN A 31 0.14 22.03 28.80
CA ASN A 31 1.31 21.29 28.35
C ASN A 31 2.59 22.14 28.33
N SER A 32 2.51 23.39 27.85
CA SER A 32 3.69 24.25 27.64
C SER A 32 3.50 25.67 28.18
N PRO A 33 4.49 26.23 28.93
CA PRO A 33 4.47 27.63 29.35
C PRO A 33 4.66 28.62 28.19
N HIS A 34 5.15 28.14 27.03
CA HIS A 34 5.38 28.97 25.85
C HIS A 34 4.12 29.20 25.02
N ASN A 35 3.02 28.49 25.30
CA ASN A 35 1.81 28.62 24.50
C ASN A 35 0.96 29.81 24.98
N HIS A 36 0.53 30.64 24.03
CA HIS A 36 -0.58 31.56 24.21
C HIS A 36 -1.73 31.14 23.27
N VAL A 37 -2.84 30.68 23.85
CA VAL A 37 -4.01 30.23 23.08
C VAL A 37 -5.07 31.32 23.02
N LEU A 38 -5.40 31.74 21.81
CA LEU A 38 -6.54 32.59 21.50
C LEU A 38 -7.79 31.71 21.39
N VAL A 39 -8.66 31.80 22.40
CA VAL A 39 -9.93 31.08 22.48
C VAL A 39 -10.93 31.79 21.56
N GLY A 40 -10.99 31.37 20.30
CA GLY A 40 -11.91 31.94 19.31
C GLY A 40 -13.35 31.52 19.60
N SER A 41 -14.23 32.51 19.80
CA SER A 41 -15.66 32.28 20.03
C SER A 41 -16.50 33.41 19.45
N ARG A 42 -17.55 33.06 18.69
CA ARG A 42 -18.54 34.05 18.22
C ARG A 42 -19.38 34.64 19.35
N ASN A 43 -19.55 33.89 20.44
CA ASN A 43 -20.29 34.34 21.61
C ASN A 43 -19.30 34.59 22.76
N THR A 44 -19.14 35.86 23.12
CA THR A 44 -18.17 36.31 24.13
C THR A 44 -18.46 35.70 25.49
N ALA A 45 -19.72 35.69 25.96
CA ALA A 45 -20.09 35.11 27.25
C ALA A 45 -19.73 33.60 27.36
N LYS A 46 -19.96 32.81 26.31
CA LYS A 46 -19.51 31.40 26.26
C LYS A 46 -17.98 31.28 26.24
N GLY A 47 -17.32 32.19 25.54
CA GLY A 47 -15.86 32.27 25.48
C GLY A 47 -15.24 32.62 26.84
N GLU A 48 -15.78 33.60 27.56
CA GLU A 48 -15.36 33.98 28.92
C GLU A 48 -15.55 32.83 29.91
N ALA A 49 -16.69 32.15 29.84
CA ALA A 49 -16.94 30.98 30.67
C ALA A 49 -15.94 29.83 30.40
N ALA A 50 -15.59 29.59 29.13
CA ALA A 50 -14.56 28.63 28.76
C ALA A 50 -13.16 29.07 29.25
N LEU A 51 -12.83 30.35 29.08
CA LEU A 51 -11.56 30.91 29.53
C LEU A 51 -11.39 30.77 31.04
N LYS A 52 -12.44 31.08 31.82
CA LYS A 52 -12.45 30.87 33.28
C LYS A 52 -12.16 29.42 33.64
N LYS A 53 -12.80 28.45 32.97
CA LYS A 53 -12.54 27.02 33.20
C LYS A 53 -11.10 26.60 32.88
N ILE A 54 -10.49 27.20 31.84
CA ILE A 54 -9.07 26.96 31.52
C ILE A 54 -8.20 27.52 32.65
N HIS A 55 -8.45 28.74 33.12
CA HIS A 55 -7.70 29.35 34.22
C HIS A 55 -7.85 28.61 35.54
N ASP A 56 -9.05 28.11 35.85
CA ASP A 56 -9.32 27.30 37.06
C ASP A 56 -8.49 26.00 37.10
N LYS A 57 -7.91 25.54 35.97
CA LYS A 57 -6.98 24.40 35.90
C LYS A 57 -5.51 24.77 36.15
N ASN A 58 -5.19 26.03 36.46
CA ASN A 58 -3.84 26.54 36.68
C ASN A 58 -2.84 26.12 35.58
N PRO A 59 -3.08 26.52 34.31
CA PRO A 59 -2.24 26.12 33.19
C PRO A 59 -0.84 26.71 33.29
N LYS A 60 0.14 26.05 32.65
CA LYS A 60 1.52 26.55 32.58
C LYS A 60 1.65 27.74 31.62
N GLY A 61 0.94 27.67 30.50
CA GLY A 61 0.84 28.71 29.48
C GLY A 61 -0.31 29.68 29.76
N THR A 62 -0.68 30.45 28.74
CA THR A 62 -1.71 31.50 28.88
C THR A 62 -2.79 31.36 27.82
N ALA A 63 -3.99 31.86 28.12
CA ALA A 63 -5.09 31.96 27.17
C ALA A 63 -5.80 33.31 27.30
N SER A 64 -6.35 33.80 26.19
CA SER A 64 -7.20 34.99 26.13
C SER A 64 -8.38 34.74 25.18
N LEU A 65 -9.47 35.48 25.38
CA LEU A 65 -10.64 35.40 24.52
C LEU A 65 -10.42 36.23 23.25
N LEU A 66 -10.76 35.66 22.10
CA LEU A 66 -10.90 36.39 20.84
C LEU A 66 -12.32 36.25 20.33
N GLN A 67 -13.07 37.35 20.25
CA GLN A 67 -14.36 37.33 19.58
C GLN A 67 -14.13 37.09 18.09
N LEU A 68 -14.64 35.97 17.58
CA LEU A 68 -14.45 35.56 16.19
C LEU A 68 -15.64 34.74 15.73
N ASP A 69 -16.46 35.32 14.85
CA ASP A 69 -17.38 34.59 14.00
C ASP A 69 -16.74 34.37 12.63
N ALA A 70 -16.53 33.11 12.25
CA ALA A 70 -15.91 32.76 10.97
C ALA A 70 -16.85 32.99 9.77
N ASN A 71 -18.12 33.31 10.02
CA ASN A 71 -19.11 33.60 8.99
C ASN A 71 -19.34 35.11 8.79
N ASP A 72 -18.51 35.96 9.41
CA ASP A 72 -18.63 37.42 9.38
C ASP A 72 -17.26 38.06 9.09
N ASP A 73 -17.15 38.67 7.90
CA ASP A 73 -15.92 39.31 7.45
C ASP A 73 -15.48 40.48 8.36
N GLU A 74 -16.41 41.23 8.97
CA GLU A 74 -16.06 42.30 9.91
C GLU A 74 -15.46 41.71 11.19
N SER A 75 -16.03 40.61 11.69
CA SER A 75 -15.48 39.88 12.83
C SER A 75 -14.09 39.30 12.54
N ILE A 76 -13.88 38.72 11.36
CA ILE A 76 -12.57 38.20 10.93
C ILE A 76 -11.55 39.34 10.85
N ASN A 77 -11.91 40.47 10.23
CA ASN A 77 -11.02 41.63 10.11
C ASN A 77 -10.66 42.25 11.46
N ALA A 78 -11.62 42.34 12.39
CA ALA A 78 -11.38 42.80 13.75
C ALA A 78 -10.43 41.85 14.50
N ALA A 79 -10.61 40.54 14.34
CA ALA A 79 -9.73 39.53 14.93
C ALA A 79 -8.30 39.60 14.38
N VAL A 80 -8.12 39.76 13.06
CA VAL A 80 -6.80 39.94 12.42
C VAL A 80 -6.10 41.18 12.98
N LYS A 81 -6.79 42.33 13.06
CA LYS A 81 -6.23 43.57 13.62
C LYS A 81 -5.82 43.39 15.08
N HIS A 82 -6.65 42.73 15.88
CA HIS A 82 -6.33 42.45 17.27
C HIS A 82 -5.07 41.58 17.40
N ILE A 83 -4.96 40.50 16.61
CA ILE A 83 -3.78 39.62 16.65
C ILE A 83 -2.52 40.39 16.23
N GLU A 84 -2.63 41.21 15.18
CA GLU A 84 -1.52 42.03 14.71
C GLU A 84 -1.05 43.04 15.76
N GLN A 85 -1.99 43.73 16.42
CA GLN A 85 -1.67 44.77 17.42
C GLN A 85 -1.06 44.18 18.69
N GLU A 86 -1.61 43.07 19.20
CA GLU A 86 -1.21 42.50 20.49
C GLU A 86 0.01 41.56 20.37
N PHE A 87 0.11 40.80 19.28
CA PHE A 87 1.12 39.73 19.14
C PHE A 87 2.04 39.90 17.94
N GLY A 88 1.63 40.68 16.92
CA GLY A 88 2.41 40.94 15.71
C GLY A 88 2.50 39.79 14.72
N HIS A 89 2.18 38.55 15.11
CA HIS A 89 2.24 37.33 14.31
C HIS A 89 1.24 36.28 14.80
N LEU A 90 1.07 35.22 14.02
CA LEU A 90 0.35 34.01 14.39
C LEU A 90 1.21 32.80 14.03
N ASP A 91 1.35 31.80 14.90
CA ASP A 91 2.13 30.60 14.58
C ASP A 91 1.27 29.46 14.06
N ILE A 92 0.10 29.28 14.68
CA ILE A 92 -0.75 28.11 14.43
C ILE A 92 -2.21 28.56 14.29
N LEU A 93 -2.83 28.22 13.18
CA LEU A 93 -4.26 28.32 12.96
C LEU A 93 -4.91 26.94 13.07
N ILE A 94 -5.90 26.79 13.95
CA ILE A 94 -6.74 25.60 14.07
C ILE A 94 -8.18 25.96 13.71
N ASN A 95 -8.58 25.61 12.49
CA ASN A 95 -9.95 25.73 12.02
C ASN A 95 -10.77 24.57 12.60
N ASN A 96 -11.27 24.75 13.82
CA ASN A 96 -12.03 23.74 14.58
C ASN A 96 -13.55 23.97 14.56
N ALA A 97 -14.01 25.22 14.45
CA ALA A 97 -15.43 25.54 14.39
C ALA A 97 -16.12 24.76 13.26
N GLY A 98 -17.29 24.20 13.56
CA GLY A 98 -18.09 23.49 12.58
C GLY A 98 -19.48 23.15 13.11
N ILE A 99 -20.39 22.87 12.18
CA ILE A 99 -21.78 22.46 12.46
C ILE A 99 -22.15 21.25 11.63
N ALA A 100 -23.10 20.46 12.11
CA ALA A 100 -23.73 19.40 11.35
C ALA A 100 -25.25 19.43 11.60
N THR A 101 -26.02 19.42 10.52
CA THR A 101 -27.48 19.31 10.55
C THR A 101 -27.85 17.85 10.37
N GLU A 102 -28.55 17.31 11.37
CA GLU A 102 -29.09 15.96 11.26
C GLU A 102 -30.19 15.91 10.20
N THR A 103 -29.90 15.19 9.13
CA THR A 103 -30.85 14.80 8.09
C THR A 103 -30.84 13.27 8.03
N TYR A 104 -32.03 12.69 8.11
CA TYR A 104 -32.28 11.24 8.13
C TYR A 104 -32.67 10.76 6.71
N ASP A 105 -32.81 9.45 6.51
CA ASP A 105 -32.99 8.83 5.20
C ASP A 105 -34.08 9.48 4.32
N GLY A 106 -33.84 9.52 3.00
CA GLY A 106 -34.75 10.07 2.00
C GLY A 106 -34.91 11.60 2.03
N GLN A 107 -34.34 12.28 3.02
CA GLN A 107 -34.41 13.74 3.14
C GLN A 107 -33.13 14.40 2.66
N TRP A 108 -33.22 15.05 1.50
CA TRP A 108 -32.17 15.94 1.03
C TRP A 108 -32.10 17.19 1.92
N PRO A 109 -30.90 17.66 2.29
CA PRO A 109 -30.77 18.90 3.02
C PRO A 109 -31.33 20.05 2.17
N SER A 110 -32.05 20.97 2.80
CA SER A 110 -32.54 22.17 2.13
C SER A 110 -31.36 23.02 1.63
N ARG A 111 -31.62 23.88 0.66
CA ARG A 111 -30.62 24.85 0.18
C ARG A 111 -30.04 25.68 1.33
N ASP A 112 -30.87 26.09 2.28
CA ASP A 112 -30.42 26.93 3.39
C ASP A 112 -29.61 26.14 4.43
N GLN A 113 -29.95 24.87 4.66
CA GLN A 113 -29.11 23.97 5.46
C GLN A 113 -27.73 23.77 4.81
N LEU A 114 -27.69 23.51 3.50
CA LEU A 114 -26.43 23.40 2.77
C LEU A 114 -25.61 24.71 2.84
N ARG A 115 -26.24 25.85 2.60
CA ARG A 115 -25.59 27.16 2.72
C ARG A 115 -24.99 27.37 4.10
N ALA A 116 -25.76 27.17 5.16
CA ALA A 116 -25.29 27.37 6.53
C ALA A 116 -24.10 26.45 6.89
N GLU A 117 -24.14 25.19 6.47
CA GLU A 117 -23.04 24.25 6.70
C GLU A 117 -21.80 24.60 5.87
N PHE A 118 -21.95 24.96 4.59
CA PHE A 118 -20.82 25.39 3.76
C PHE A 118 -20.21 26.69 4.27
N GLU A 119 -21.02 27.64 4.73
CA GLU A 119 -20.58 28.89 5.33
C GLU A 119 -19.62 28.61 6.49
N THR A 120 -20.05 27.76 7.43
CA THR A 120 -19.31 27.50 8.67
C THR A 120 -18.15 26.52 8.48
N ASN A 121 -18.35 25.45 7.71
CA ASN A 121 -17.38 24.35 7.61
C ASN A 121 -16.36 24.53 6.49
N VAL A 122 -16.61 25.43 5.52
CA VAL A 122 -15.78 25.58 4.31
C VAL A 122 -15.41 27.04 4.07
N PHE A 123 -16.39 27.94 3.91
CA PHE A 123 -16.11 29.34 3.56
C PHE A 123 -15.39 30.05 4.71
N GLY A 124 -15.86 29.92 5.94
CA GLY A 124 -15.20 30.49 7.12
C GLY A 124 -13.73 30.07 7.25
N PRO A 125 -13.38 28.77 7.28
CA PRO A 125 -11.99 28.33 7.26
C PRO A 125 -11.18 28.87 6.07
N THR A 126 -11.81 29.00 4.89
CA THR A 126 -11.14 29.53 3.69
C THR A 126 -10.79 31.01 3.86
N VAL A 127 -11.79 31.84 4.17
CA VAL A 127 -11.67 33.30 4.27
C VAL A 127 -10.79 33.67 5.47
N LEU A 128 -11.02 33.05 6.63
CA LEU A 128 -10.19 33.27 7.82
C LEU A 128 -8.73 32.94 7.55
N THR A 129 -8.45 31.79 6.93
CA THR A 129 -7.06 31.40 6.60
C THR A 129 -6.41 32.45 5.69
N ALA A 130 -7.12 32.92 4.66
CA ALA A 130 -6.61 33.95 3.77
C ALA A 130 -6.33 35.27 4.52
N ALA A 131 -7.22 35.67 5.42
CA ALA A 131 -7.10 36.92 6.19
C ALA A 131 -5.95 36.89 7.20
N VAL A 132 -5.71 35.77 7.88
CA VAL A 132 -4.58 35.65 8.84
C VAL A 132 -3.26 35.23 8.19
N LEU A 133 -3.26 34.89 6.90
CA LEU A 133 -2.06 34.42 6.21
C LEU A 133 -0.85 35.37 6.30
N PRO A 134 -1.01 36.71 6.20
CA PRO A 134 0.11 37.63 6.40
C PRO A 134 0.74 37.54 7.80
N LEU A 135 -0.06 37.22 8.83
CA LEU A 135 0.44 37.02 10.19
C LEU A 135 1.11 35.66 10.37
N LEU A 136 0.57 34.60 9.72
CA LEU A 136 1.19 33.28 9.70
C LEU A 136 2.58 33.31 9.03
N ARG A 137 2.74 34.08 7.96
CA ARG A 137 4.04 34.25 7.27
C ARG A 137 5.14 34.86 8.15
N LYS A 138 4.78 35.54 9.25
CA LYS A 138 5.74 36.07 10.22
C LYS A 138 6.23 35.00 11.21
N SER A 139 5.59 33.84 11.27
CA SER A 139 6.03 32.69 12.08
C SER A 139 7.25 32.00 11.48
N LYS A 140 8.11 31.45 12.34
CA LYS A 140 9.24 30.61 11.92
C LYS A 140 8.79 29.21 11.45
N THR A 141 7.67 28.72 11.96
CA THR A 141 7.16 27.36 11.69
C THR A 141 5.65 27.38 11.56
N PRO A 142 5.09 28.06 10.53
CA PRO A 142 3.65 28.26 10.41
C PRO A 142 2.90 26.94 10.21
N LYS A 143 1.86 26.74 11.01
CA LYS A 143 1.00 25.53 10.97
C LYS A 143 -0.46 25.89 10.73
N ILE A 144 -1.13 25.12 9.87
CA ILE A 144 -2.59 25.19 9.67
C ILE A 144 -3.17 23.79 9.89
N ILE A 145 -4.15 23.68 10.79
CA ILE A 145 -4.86 22.44 11.09
C ILE A 145 -6.34 22.66 10.81
N ASN A 146 -6.86 21.98 9.78
CA ASN A 146 -8.29 21.98 9.47
C ASN A 146 -8.94 20.76 10.12
N VAL A 147 -9.80 20.95 11.12
CA VAL A 147 -10.49 19.84 11.78
C VAL A 147 -11.60 19.33 10.86
N SER A 148 -11.33 18.23 10.18
CA SER A 148 -12.20 17.57 9.22
C SER A 148 -12.94 16.37 9.83
N SER A 149 -13.36 15.41 9.01
CA SER A 149 -14.00 14.17 9.42
C SER A 149 -13.77 13.07 8.40
N GLY A 150 -13.68 11.83 8.86
CA GLY A 150 -13.65 10.65 7.99
C GLY A 150 -14.92 10.50 7.14
N LEU A 151 -15.99 11.22 7.48
CA LEU A 151 -17.21 11.28 6.67
C LEU A 151 -17.05 12.10 5.38
N GLY A 152 -16.00 12.90 5.24
CA GLY A 152 -15.67 13.61 3.99
C GLY A 152 -15.00 12.74 2.92
N SER A 153 -14.80 11.44 3.18
CA SER A 153 -14.20 10.50 2.23
C SER A 153 -15.23 10.00 1.22
N ILE A 154 -14.93 10.19 -0.07
CA ILE A 154 -15.75 9.68 -1.19
C ILE A 154 -15.77 8.15 -1.14
N SER A 155 -14.61 7.51 -1.01
CA SER A 155 -14.48 6.04 -0.91
C SER A 155 -15.31 5.47 0.24
N ARG A 156 -15.30 6.11 1.42
CA ARG A 156 -16.13 5.69 2.56
C ARG A 156 -17.63 5.89 2.30
N CYS A 157 -17.99 6.91 1.53
CA CYS A 157 -19.38 7.18 1.18
C CYS A 157 -19.93 6.15 0.17
N VAL A 158 -19.11 5.67 -0.76
CA VAL A 158 -19.52 4.66 -1.75
C VAL A 158 -19.39 3.23 -1.25
N ALA A 159 -18.52 2.97 -0.26
CA ALA A 159 -18.30 1.65 0.32
C ALA A 159 -19.39 1.18 1.30
N THR A 160 -20.37 2.03 1.64
CA THR A 160 -21.58 1.58 2.31
C THR A 160 -22.49 0.93 1.27
N ASP A 161 -22.30 -0.37 1.05
CA ASP A 161 -23.29 -1.20 0.37
C ASP A 161 -24.56 -1.30 1.23
N GLY A 162 -25.72 -1.46 0.60
CA GLY A 162 -27.01 -1.57 1.29
C GLY A 162 -27.18 -2.81 2.18
N ASN A 163 -26.09 -3.47 2.57
CA ASN A 163 -26.02 -4.74 3.30
C ASN A 163 -25.45 -4.59 4.73
N ASP A 164 -25.41 -3.37 5.29
CA ASP A 164 -25.21 -3.20 6.73
C ASP A 164 -26.33 -3.94 7.49
N PRO A 165 -26.01 -4.95 8.34
CA PRO A 165 -27.01 -5.70 9.11
C PRO A 165 -27.86 -4.83 10.05
N ASN A 166 -27.41 -3.59 10.33
CA ASN A 166 -28.13 -2.59 11.12
C ASN A 166 -28.88 -1.54 10.28
N GLY A 167 -28.82 -1.64 8.94
CA GLY A 167 -29.45 -0.68 8.04
C GLY A 167 -28.92 0.76 8.17
N THR A 168 -27.64 0.96 8.52
CA THR A 168 -27.14 2.31 8.83
C THR A 168 -26.78 3.11 7.57
N ILE A 169 -27.85 3.64 6.98
CA ILE A 169 -28.04 4.77 6.06
C ILE A 169 -26.94 5.87 6.09
N VAL A 170 -26.72 6.53 4.94
CA VAL A 170 -25.92 7.76 4.79
C VAL A 170 -26.52 8.91 5.62
N ARG A 171 -26.12 9.03 6.89
CA ARG A 171 -26.47 10.16 7.76
C ARG A 171 -25.67 11.41 7.37
N VAL A 172 -26.27 12.59 7.57
CA VAL A 172 -25.68 13.95 7.41
C VAL A 172 -25.04 14.25 6.03
N PRO A 173 -25.78 14.10 4.91
CA PRO A 173 -25.30 14.39 3.55
C PRO A 173 -24.63 15.76 3.38
N GLY A 174 -25.22 16.83 3.93
CA GLY A 174 -24.64 18.17 3.88
C GLY A 174 -23.25 18.23 4.52
N TYR A 175 -23.14 17.74 5.76
CA TYR A 175 -21.89 17.67 6.49
C TYR A 175 -20.81 16.88 5.75
N ARG A 176 -21.16 15.74 5.15
CA ARG A 176 -20.25 14.93 4.32
C ARG A 176 -19.67 15.75 3.17
N MET A 177 -20.54 16.45 2.42
CA MET A 177 -20.11 17.32 1.33
C MET A 177 -19.17 18.43 1.83
N THR A 178 -19.50 19.08 2.95
CA THR A 178 -18.63 20.14 3.50
C THR A 178 -17.26 19.62 3.94
N LYS A 179 -17.18 18.45 4.58
CA LYS A 179 -15.90 17.86 5.01
C LYS A 179 -15.07 17.32 3.84
N SER A 180 -15.71 16.91 2.75
CA SER A 180 -15.03 16.62 1.50
C SER A 180 -14.42 17.89 0.88
N ALA A 181 -15.19 18.99 0.82
CA ALA A 181 -14.71 20.28 0.37
C ALA A 181 -13.56 20.82 1.25
N LEU A 182 -13.65 20.68 2.57
CA LEU A 182 -12.58 21.06 3.50
C LEU A 182 -11.30 20.23 3.32
N ASN A 183 -11.42 18.94 2.97
CA ASN A 183 -10.26 18.11 2.62
C ASN A 183 -9.58 18.63 1.36
N MET A 184 -10.36 19.00 0.33
CA MET A 184 -9.82 19.58 -0.89
C MET A 184 -9.17 20.95 -0.63
N LEU A 185 -9.79 21.81 0.19
CA LEU A 185 -9.21 23.08 0.63
C LEU A 185 -7.86 22.86 1.31
N THR A 186 -7.76 21.86 2.19
CA THR A 186 -6.50 21.53 2.87
C THR A 186 -5.41 21.15 1.87
N ALA A 187 -5.72 20.28 0.89
CA ALA A 187 -4.77 19.87 -0.15
C ALA A 187 -4.30 21.07 -0.98
N TYR A 188 -5.21 21.99 -1.32
CA TYR A 188 -4.88 23.25 -2.00
C TYR A 188 -3.97 24.14 -1.15
N GLN A 189 -4.31 24.38 0.12
CA GLN A 189 -3.50 25.18 1.05
C GLN A 189 -2.09 24.61 1.20
N TYR A 190 -1.96 23.29 1.36
CA TYR A 190 -0.67 22.63 1.39
C TYR A 190 0.13 22.88 0.11
N GLN A 191 -0.47 22.66 -1.06
CA GLN A 191 0.23 22.84 -2.32
C GLN A 191 0.71 24.28 -2.54
N GLN A 192 -0.11 25.26 -2.17
CA GLN A 192 0.23 26.67 -2.32
C GLN A 192 1.36 27.09 -1.36
N LEU A 193 1.30 26.65 -0.10
CA LEU A 193 2.13 27.22 0.97
C LEU A 193 3.36 26.37 1.31
N LYS A 194 3.48 25.13 0.83
CA LYS A 194 4.60 24.23 1.19
C LYS A 194 5.98 24.79 0.82
N LYS A 195 6.08 25.57 -0.25
CA LYS A 195 7.35 26.19 -0.67
C LYS A 195 7.78 27.32 0.27
N GLU A 196 6.83 27.90 1.00
CA GLU A 196 7.06 28.90 2.05
C GLU A 196 7.35 28.25 3.42
N GLY A 197 7.43 26.92 3.50
CA GLY A 197 7.72 26.18 4.75
C GLY A 197 6.50 25.92 5.63
N PHE A 198 5.28 26.22 5.16
CA PHE A 198 4.05 25.93 5.89
C PHE A 198 3.81 24.43 6.03
N LYS A 199 3.30 24.05 7.20
CA LYS A 199 2.79 22.71 7.46
C LYS A 199 1.28 22.76 7.59
N VAL A 200 0.59 21.94 6.80
CA VAL A 200 -0.87 21.95 6.70
C VAL A 200 -1.40 20.53 6.87
N TRP A 201 -2.43 20.34 7.69
CA TRP A 201 -3.06 19.03 7.92
C TRP A 201 -4.59 19.11 7.85
N SER A 202 -5.20 18.04 7.34
CA SER A 202 -6.63 17.77 7.56
C SER A 202 -6.76 16.76 8.68
N PHE A 203 -7.34 17.14 9.82
CA PHE A 203 -7.39 16.31 11.02
C PHE A 203 -8.79 15.79 11.29
N CYS A 204 -8.96 14.47 11.28
CA CYS A 204 -10.19 13.77 11.67
C CYS A 204 -10.16 13.38 13.15
N PRO A 205 -11.03 13.97 13.99
CA PRO A 205 -11.09 13.71 15.42
C PRO A 205 -11.75 12.36 15.78
N GLY A 206 -12.36 11.66 14.81
CA GLY A 206 -13.11 10.44 15.05
C GLY A 206 -14.56 10.70 15.52
N PHE A 207 -15.18 9.72 16.18
CA PHE A 207 -16.54 9.86 16.72
C PHE A 207 -16.47 10.29 18.19
N VAL A 208 -16.83 11.55 18.46
CA VAL A 208 -16.50 12.24 19.71
C VAL A 208 -17.76 12.85 20.32
N VAL A 209 -17.84 12.77 21.66
CA VAL A 209 -18.86 13.44 22.45
C VAL A 209 -18.61 14.95 22.38
N THR A 210 -19.45 15.66 21.62
CA THR A 210 -19.38 17.11 21.41
C THR A 210 -20.78 17.67 21.19
N ASP A 211 -20.94 18.99 21.30
CA ASP A 211 -22.17 19.70 20.95
C ASP A 211 -22.30 19.95 19.42
N LEU A 212 -21.58 19.19 18.57
CA LEU A 212 -21.53 19.40 17.11
C LEU A 212 -22.90 19.20 16.44
N ALA A 213 -23.69 18.25 16.97
CA ALA A 213 -25.09 18.03 16.63
C ALA A 213 -25.92 18.03 17.93
N LYS A 214 -27.26 18.05 17.81
CA LYS A 214 -28.18 18.09 18.96
C LYS A 214 -28.36 16.71 19.61
N ASP A 215 -27.29 15.94 19.74
CA ASP A 215 -27.31 14.52 20.15
C ASP A 215 -26.31 14.18 21.27
N ARG A 216 -25.79 15.18 21.99
CA ARG A 216 -24.76 15.00 23.03
C ARG A 216 -25.12 13.94 24.08
N GLU A 217 -26.30 14.01 24.70
CA GLU A 217 -26.73 13.05 25.72
C GLU A 217 -26.81 11.61 25.18
N ALA A 218 -27.16 11.46 23.89
CA ALA A 218 -27.17 10.16 23.23
C ALA A 218 -25.74 9.65 23.02
N ARG A 219 -24.81 10.53 22.61
CA ARG A 219 -23.38 10.19 22.41
C ARG A 219 -22.67 9.84 23.71
N GLU A 220 -22.99 10.51 24.81
CA GLU A 220 -22.43 10.20 26.15
C GLU A 220 -22.76 8.77 26.60
N LYS A 221 -23.84 8.17 26.08
CA LYS A 221 -24.28 6.80 26.41
C LYS A 221 -23.73 5.74 25.43
N MET A 222 -23.04 6.13 24.36
CA MET A 222 -22.51 5.21 23.35
C MET A 222 -21.09 4.78 23.70
N SER A 223 -20.85 3.48 23.87
CA SER A 223 -19.52 2.90 24.14
C SER A 223 -18.49 3.12 23.02
N SER A 224 -18.95 3.42 21.81
CA SER A 224 -18.13 3.74 20.63
C SER A 224 -17.75 5.22 20.50
N CYS A 225 -18.25 6.09 21.39
CA CYS A 225 -17.98 7.52 21.35
C CYS A 225 -16.89 7.87 22.38
N GLU A 226 -15.89 8.62 21.96
CA GLU A 226 -14.76 8.96 22.82
C GLU A 226 -14.84 10.41 23.34
N SER A 227 -14.05 10.70 24.38
CA SER A 227 -13.88 12.05 24.92
C SER A 227 -13.17 12.97 23.92
N SER A 228 -13.56 14.24 23.90
CA SER A 228 -12.90 15.30 23.11
C SER A 228 -11.43 15.52 23.50
N GLU A 229 -11.04 15.18 24.72
CA GLU A 229 -9.64 15.18 25.18
C GLU A 229 -8.75 14.27 24.32
N THR A 230 -9.29 13.16 23.82
CA THR A 230 -8.51 12.25 22.96
C THR A 230 -8.19 12.88 21.60
N SER A 231 -9.10 13.71 21.08
CA SER A 231 -8.86 14.46 19.85
C SER A 231 -7.88 15.61 20.09
N ALA A 232 -8.00 16.29 21.23
CA ALA A 232 -7.06 17.32 21.66
C ALA A 232 -5.63 16.79 21.75
N GLN A 233 -5.44 15.55 22.24
CA GLN A 233 -4.13 14.91 22.30
C GLN A 233 -3.52 14.71 20.90
N GLY A 234 -4.31 14.27 19.91
CA GLY A 234 -3.82 14.14 18.53
C GLY A 234 -3.40 15.49 17.92
N ILE A 235 -4.12 16.57 18.24
CA ILE A 235 -3.75 17.92 17.81
C ILE A 235 -2.46 18.38 18.52
N LEU A 236 -2.32 18.10 19.82
CA LEU A 236 -1.08 18.39 20.56
C LEU A 236 0.13 17.71 19.91
N GLU A 237 0.02 16.45 19.49
CA GLU A 237 1.11 15.74 18.80
C GLU A 237 1.53 16.42 17.48
N ILE A 238 0.57 16.95 16.71
CA ILE A 238 0.85 17.74 15.50
C ILE A 238 1.62 19.02 15.86
N ILE A 239 1.20 19.70 16.92
CA ILE A 239 1.80 20.96 17.37
C ILE A 239 3.23 20.72 17.89
N GLU A 240 3.48 19.61 18.59
CA GLU A 240 4.80 19.19 19.06
C GLU A 240 5.73 18.66 17.94
N GLY A 241 5.25 18.55 16.70
CA GLY A 241 6.04 18.09 15.56
C GLY A 241 6.20 16.57 15.48
N LYS A 242 5.56 15.81 16.38
CA LYS A 242 5.58 14.32 16.37
C LYS A 242 4.94 13.73 15.11
N ARG A 243 4.21 14.54 14.35
CA ARG A 243 3.41 14.17 13.18
C ARG A 243 3.85 14.93 11.91
N ASP A 244 5.09 15.42 11.89
CA ASP A 244 5.65 16.19 10.78
C ASP A 244 5.83 15.35 9.50
N GLU A 245 5.95 14.02 9.61
CA GLU A 245 6.02 13.12 8.45
C GLU A 245 4.70 13.03 7.69
N GLU A 246 3.59 13.47 8.30
CA GLU A 246 2.25 13.38 7.72
C GLU A 246 1.72 14.74 7.22
N VAL A 247 2.61 15.72 7.03
CA VAL A 247 2.27 17.04 6.48
C VAL A 247 1.64 16.88 5.09
N GLY A 248 0.55 17.62 4.85
CA GLY A 248 -0.20 17.57 3.59
C GLY A 248 -1.19 16.40 3.50
N MET A 249 -1.28 15.55 4.53
CA MET A 249 -2.14 14.37 4.54
C MET A 249 -3.45 14.57 5.31
N PHE A 250 -4.39 13.65 5.07
CA PHE A 250 -5.57 13.45 5.92
C PHE A 250 -5.19 12.57 7.11
N LEU A 251 -5.15 13.16 8.29
CA LEU A 251 -4.82 12.53 9.55
C LEU A 251 -6.07 12.04 10.25
N GLN A 252 -6.01 10.85 10.84
CA GLN A 252 -6.90 10.50 11.95
C GLN A 252 -6.17 10.69 13.27
N LYS A 253 -6.94 10.87 14.37
CA LYS A 253 -6.41 11.09 15.72
C LYS A 253 -5.24 10.18 16.16
N TYR A 254 -5.18 8.92 15.68
CA TYR A 254 -4.11 7.96 16.01
C TYR A 254 -3.09 7.68 14.88
N GLY A 255 -3.10 8.46 13.79
CA GLY A 255 -2.06 8.37 12.74
C GLY A 255 -2.09 7.17 11.82
N LYS A 256 -3.26 6.56 11.56
CA LYS A 256 -3.44 5.55 10.50
C LYS A 256 -4.77 5.71 9.73
N HIS A 257 -4.73 5.37 8.43
CA HIS A 257 -5.82 5.49 7.46
C HIS A 257 -7.09 4.67 7.79
N SER A 258 -8.19 5.18 7.26
CA SER A 258 -9.55 4.64 7.09
C SER A 258 -10.04 3.46 7.96
N ALA A 259 -11.13 3.77 8.68
CA ALA A 259 -12.23 2.88 9.07
C ALA A 259 -12.01 1.83 10.20
N PHE A 260 -12.75 2.09 11.27
CA PHE A 260 -13.15 1.24 12.39
C PHE A 260 -12.15 0.91 13.50
N VAL A 261 -12.54 1.39 14.68
CA VAL A 261 -12.15 0.93 16.01
C VAL A 261 -12.17 -0.59 16.03
N ALA A 262 -11.01 -1.16 16.27
CA ALA A 262 -10.93 -2.33 17.12
C ALA A 262 -9.99 -1.98 18.25
N SER A 263 -10.39 -2.38 19.45
CA SER A 263 -9.65 -2.25 20.68
C SER A 263 -8.15 -2.48 20.51
N LYS A 264 -7.37 -1.80 21.35
CA LYS A 264 -5.98 -2.16 21.63
C LYS A 264 -5.92 -3.63 22.04
N THR A 265 -5.74 -4.51 21.06
CA THR A 265 -5.04 -5.77 21.22
C THR A 265 -3.81 -5.64 20.33
N THR A 266 -2.66 -5.65 21.00
CA THR A 266 -1.34 -5.91 20.43
C THR A 266 -1.45 -7.04 19.39
N ASN A 267 -1.19 -6.76 18.12
CA ASN A 267 -0.87 -7.82 17.16
C ASN A 267 0.53 -7.55 16.64
N SER A 268 1.52 -7.95 17.43
CA SER A 268 2.92 -7.97 17.04
C SER A 268 3.32 -9.25 16.30
N ASP A 269 2.40 -10.20 16.06
CA ASP A 269 2.79 -11.58 15.73
C ASP A 269 2.41 -12.05 14.31
N VAL A 270 1.92 -11.15 13.44
CA VAL A 270 1.69 -11.50 12.02
C VAL A 270 3.05 -11.66 11.35
N ARG A 271 3.33 -12.83 10.78
CA ARG A 271 4.55 -13.17 10.04
C ARG A 271 4.30 -13.04 8.55
N MET A 272 5.36 -12.96 7.75
CA MET A 272 5.22 -12.87 6.31
C MET A 272 4.52 -14.08 5.68
N ASN A 273 4.59 -15.26 6.32
CA ASN A 273 3.83 -16.44 5.90
C ASN A 273 2.43 -16.53 6.58
N HIS A 274 1.89 -15.43 7.10
CA HIS A 274 0.51 -15.38 7.60
C HIS A 274 -0.42 -14.59 6.67
N ILE A 275 0.06 -14.25 5.47
CA ILE A 275 -0.71 -13.57 4.43
C ILE A 275 -0.83 -14.44 3.18
N GLN A 276 -1.86 -14.17 2.38
CA GLN A 276 -2.03 -14.71 1.04
C GLN A 276 -2.12 -13.53 0.06
N VAL A 277 -1.43 -13.66 -1.07
CA VAL A 277 -1.36 -12.66 -2.13
C VAL A 277 -1.69 -13.27 -3.50
N ILE A 278 -2.06 -12.42 -4.45
CA ILE A 278 -2.10 -12.79 -5.87
C ILE A 278 -0.70 -12.69 -6.45
N GLY A 279 -0.31 -13.72 -7.21
CA GLY A 279 0.84 -13.72 -8.08
C GLY A 279 0.42 -13.77 -9.55
N THR A 280 1.29 -13.35 -10.45
CA THR A 280 1.09 -13.56 -11.88
C THR A 280 2.10 -14.56 -12.43
N HIS A 281 1.62 -15.45 -13.29
CA HIS A 281 2.43 -16.37 -14.07
C HIS A 281 3.00 -15.63 -15.29
N ASN A 282 4.24 -15.92 -15.71
CA ASN A 282 4.90 -15.25 -16.84
C ASN A 282 4.77 -13.71 -16.84
N SER A 283 5.03 -13.05 -15.71
CA SER A 283 4.72 -11.63 -15.49
C SER A 283 5.33 -10.66 -16.51
N TYR A 284 6.35 -11.10 -17.24
CA TYR A 284 7.08 -10.31 -18.21
C TYR A 284 6.47 -10.38 -19.63
N HIS A 285 5.57 -11.34 -19.88
CA HIS A 285 5.19 -11.78 -21.21
C HIS A 285 4.44 -10.70 -22.02
N ARG A 286 4.81 -10.60 -23.30
CA ARG A 286 4.17 -9.82 -24.35
C ARG A 286 3.71 -10.76 -25.43
N GLN A 287 2.48 -10.57 -25.91
CA GLN A 287 1.95 -11.38 -27.00
C GLN A 287 2.79 -11.13 -28.25
N VAL A 288 3.17 -12.21 -28.94
CA VAL A 288 3.81 -12.16 -30.25
C VAL A 288 3.06 -11.25 -31.22
N SER A 289 3.80 -10.52 -32.06
CA SER A 289 3.18 -9.59 -33.01
C SER A 289 2.42 -10.32 -34.11
N LEU A 290 1.49 -9.63 -34.77
CA LEU A 290 0.75 -10.19 -35.92
C LEU A 290 1.69 -10.65 -37.06
N ALA A 291 2.85 -10.02 -37.20
CA ALA A 291 3.83 -10.39 -38.22
C ALA A 291 4.55 -11.71 -37.87
N GLU A 292 4.67 -12.03 -36.59
CA GLU A 292 5.34 -13.23 -36.07
C GLU A 292 4.37 -14.41 -35.90
N GLN A 293 3.07 -14.15 -35.78
CA GLN A 293 2.05 -15.12 -35.39
C GLN A 293 2.04 -16.39 -36.26
N ALA A 294 2.14 -16.27 -37.59
CA ALA A 294 2.12 -17.44 -38.47
C ALA A 294 3.35 -18.37 -38.28
N VAL A 295 4.51 -17.80 -37.93
CA VAL A 295 5.70 -18.59 -37.59
C VAL A 295 5.53 -19.19 -36.21
N PHE A 296 5.06 -18.39 -35.24
CA PHE A 296 4.81 -18.85 -33.88
C PHE A 296 3.89 -20.08 -33.84
N GLU A 297 2.72 -20.00 -34.48
CA GLU A 297 1.72 -21.08 -34.58
C GLU A 297 2.26 -22.35 -35.23
N LYS A 298 3.30 -22.23 -36.07
CA LYS A 298 3.92 -23.37 -36.74
C LYS A 298 4.86 -24.16 -35.82
N TYR A 299 5.53 -23.50 -34.89
CA TYR A 299 6.63 -24.09 -34.12
C TYR A 299 6.35 -24.24 -32.62
N VAL A 300 5.42 -23.46 -32.07
CA VAL A 300 5.08 -23.50 -30.65
C VAL A 300 3.78 -24.28 -30.44
N PRO A 301 3.78 -25.36 -29.62
CA PRO A 301 2.56 -26.08 -29.27
C PRO A 301 1.58 -25.21 -28.47
N SER A 302 0.28 -25.39 -28.73
CA SER A 302 -0.80 -24.63 -28.07
C SER A 302 -0.56 -23.11 -28.09
N PRO A 303 -0.29 -22.50 -29.27
CA PRO A 303 0.09 -21.09 -29.36
C PRO A 303 -0.97 -20.15 -28.78
N GLU A 304 -2.23 -20.58 -28.75
CA GLU A 304 -3.34 -19.86 -28.14
C GLU A 304 -3.10 -19.51 -26.67
N ASP A 305 -2.39 -20.35 -25.91
CA ASP A 305 -2.08 -20.11 -24.50
C ASP A 305 -1.18 -18.89 -24.28
N TYR A 306 -0.54 -18.39 -25.34
CA TYR A 306 0.40 -17.27 -25.35
C TYR A 306 -0.28 -16.00 -25.90
N TYR A 307 -1.59 -16.02 -26.16
CA TYR A 307 -2.30 -14.86 -26.73
C TYR A 307 -2.78 -13.88 -25.66
N TYR A 308 -1.83 -13.38 -24.87
CA TYR A 308 -2.06 -12.39 -23.83
C TYR A 308 -0.84 -11.51 -23.59
N SER A 309 -1.02 -10.41 -22.88
CA SER A 309 0.10 -9.56 -22.48
C SER A 309 -0.12 -9.09 -21.06
N HIS A 310 0.95 -9.08 -20.27
CA HIS A 310 0.95 -8.42 -18.99
C HIS A 310 1.16 -6.91 -19.12
N ALA A 311 0.68 -6.18 -18.12
CA ALA A 311 1.14 -4.81 -17.90
C ALA A 311 2.64 -4.82 -17.53
N THR A 312 3.31 -3.66 -17.55
CA THR A 312 4.69 -3.57 -17.04
C THR A 312 4.75 -4.00 -15.57
N LEU A 313 5.88 -4.53 -15.09
CA LEU A 313 6.00 -5.03 -13.72
C LEU A 313 5.53 -4.00 -12.66
N PRO A 314 5.88 -2.70 -12.73
CA PRO A 314 5.36 -1.70 -11.80
C PRO A 314 3.84 -1.53 -11.85
N ASN A 315 3.22 -1.62 -13.03
CA ASN A 315 1.76 -1.49 -13.17
C ASN A 315 1.02 -2.69 -12.61
N GLN A 316 1.60 -3.89 -12.66
CA GLN A 316 1.03 -5.07 -12.01
C GLN A 316 1.00 -4.88 -10.48
N LEU A 317 2.09 -4.34 -9.92
CA LEU A 317 2.18 -4.02 -8.49
C LEU A 317 1.24 -2.88 -8.07
N GLU A 318 1.17 -1.80 -8.86
CA GLU A 318 0.42 -0.58 -8.52
C GLU A 318 -1.10 -0.74 -8.77
N HIS A 319 -1.47 -1.36 -9.89
CA HIS A 319 -2.84 -1.28 -10.41
C HIS A 319 -3.56 -2.63 -10.47
N GLN A 320 -2.82 -3.75 -10.44
CA GLN A 320 -3.41 -5.10 -10.47
C GLN A 320 -3.38 -5.81 -9.11
N ALA A 321 -2.93 -5.12 -8.05
CA ALA A 321 -2.89 -5.63 -6.68
C ALA A 321 -2.08 -6.94 -6.52
N VAL A 322 -1.07 -7.13 -7.36
CA VAL A 322 -0.21 -8.33 -7.38
C VAL A 322 0.99 -8.13 -6.43
N ARG A 323 1.39 -9.16 -5.68
CA ARG A 323 2.61 -9.14 -4.83
C ARG A 323 3.48 -10.39 -5.02
N SER A 324 3.26 -11.14 -6.08
CA SER A 324 4.20 -12.14 -6.56
C SER A 324 4.29 -12.12 -8.08
N LEU A 325 5.49 -12.29 -8.62
CA LEU A 325 5.73 -12.20 -10.05
C LEU A 325 6.64 -13.35 -10.48
N GLU A 326 6.39 -13.90 -11.65
CA GLU A 326 7.19 -14.99 -12.22
C GLU A 326 8.00 -14.51 -13.42
N LEU A 327 9.29 -14.85 -13.45
CA LEU A 327 10.23 -14.50 -14.49
C LEU A 327 10.94 -15.76 -15.02
N ASP A 328 10.89 -15.93 -16.34
CA ASP A 328 11.62 -16.98 -17.04
C ASP A 328 13.01 -16.48 -17.34
N LEU A 329 14.01 -17.22 -16.87
CA LEU A 329 15.40 -16.85 -16.98
C LEU A 329 16.09 -17.71 -18.02
N HIS A 330 16.84 -17.04 -18.90
CA HIS A 330 17.69 -17.66 -19.91
C HIS A 330 19.14 -17.19 -19.72
N SER A 331 20.06 -18.11 -19.46
CA SER A 331 21.47 -17.77 -19.23
C SER A 331 22.16 -17.36 -20.54
N ASP A 332 22.87 -16.23 -20.52
CA ASP A 332 23.67 -15.75 -21.66
C ASP A 332 24.87 -14.91 -21.18
N GLU A 333 25.89 -15.60 -20.67
CA GLU A 333 27.07 -15.00 -20.02
C GLU A 333 27.92 -14.14 -20.97
N LYS A 334 27.85 -14.40 -22.28
CA LYS A 334 28.65 -13.69 -23.30
C LYS A 334 27.84 -12.62 -24.04
N GLY A 335 26.51 -12.72 -24.01
CA GLY A 335 25.64 -11.90 -24.82
C GLY A 335 25.51 -12.44 -26.25
N GLY A 336 24.35 -12.21 -26.84
CA GLY A 336 24.08 -12.50 -28.25
C GLY A 336 23.67 -13.93 -28.54
N LEU A 337 23.55 -14.80 -27.53
CA LEU A 337 23.13 -16.19 -27.75
C LEU A 337 21.73 -16.27 -28.40
N TYR A 338 20.83 -15.38 -27.99
CA TYR A 338 19.44 -15.32 -28.47
C TYR A 338 19.22 -14.22 -29.53
N TYR A 339 20.29 -13.72 -30.16
CA TYR A 339 20.21 -12.63 -31.14
C TYR A 339 20.83 -12.99 -32.51
N PRO A 340 20.14 -12.66 -33.62
CA PRO A 340 18.71 -12.35 -33.69
C PRO A 340 17.90 -13.63 -33.41
N PRO A 341 16.73 -13.54 -32.74
CA PRO A 341 15.87 -14.70 -32.55
C PRO A 341 15.37 -15.22 -33.90
N VAL A 342 15.31 -16.55 -34.06
CA VAL A 342 14.97 -17.18 -35.36
C VAL A 342 13.62 -16.73 -35.90
N ILE A 343 12.63 -16.50 -35.04
CA ILE A 343 11.30 -16.05 -35.46
C ILE A 343 11.32 -14.78 -36.31
N TRP A 344 12.26 -13.86 -36.08
CA TRP A 344 12.40 -12.64 -36.88
C TRP A 344 12.86 -12.94 -38.30
N THR A 345 13.80 -13.87 -38.45
CA THR A 345 14.31 -14.29 -39.77
C THR A 345 13.19 -14.98 -40.55
N LEU A 346 12.47 -15.91 -39.90
CA LEU A 346 11.39 -16.66 -40.55
C LEU A 346 10.17 -15.79 -40.89
N SER A 347 9.96 -14.71 -40.13
CA SER A 347 8.87 -13.75 -40.35
C SER A 347 9.28 -12.60 -41.28
N ASN A 348 10.48 -12.64 -41.88
CA ASN A 348 11.05 -11.59 -42.73
C ASN A 348 11.04 -10.19 -42.08
N LEU A 349 11.32 -10.11 -40.78
CA LEU A 349 11.40 -8.83 -40.07
C LEU A 349 12.72 -8.12 -40.33
N THR A 350 12.67 -6.79 -40.31
CA THR A 350 13.80 -5.87 -40.43
C THR A 350 13.94 -5.09 -39.11
N ASN A 351 15.07 -4.40 -38.90
CA ASN A 351 15.30 -3.59 -37.69
C ASN A 351 14.20 -2.53 -37.42
N THR A 352 13.41 -2.14 -38.42
CA THR A 352 12.30 -1.18 -38.29
C THR A 352 10.94 -1.85 -38.05
N THR A 353 10.85 -3.18 -38.16
CA THR A 353 9.60 -3.94 -38.03
C THR A 353 9.66 -5.01 -36.93
N THR A 354 10.79 -5.15 -36.23
CA THR A 354 10.87 -6.01 -35.04
C THR A 354 10.06 -5.41 -33.89
N PRO A 355 9.46 -6.25 -33.02
CA PRO A 355 8.62 -5.76 -31.91
C PRO A 355 9.38 -4.92 -30.87
N PHE A 356 10.71 -5.10 -30.78
CA PHE A 356 11.59 -4.32 -29.93
C PHE A 356 13.00 -4.18 -30.54
N ASP A 357 13.85 -3.36 -29.91
CA ASP A 357 15.27 -3.23 -30.26
C ASP A 357 16.07 -4.44 -29.74
N GLY A 358 16.34 -5.40 -30.63
CA GLY A 358 17.07 -6.62 -30.28
C GLY A 358 18.54 -6.43 -29.87
N SER A 359 19.12 -5.23 -30.01
CA SER A 359 20.49 -4.98 -29.53
C SER A 359 20.64 -5.25 -28.03
N VAL A 360 19.55 -5.20 -27.27
CA VAL A 360 19.50 -5.58 -25.85
C VAL A 360 19.91 -7.05 -25.62
N LEU A 361 19.57 -7.96 -26.54
CA LEU A 361 19.89 -9.38 -26.44
C LEU A 361 21.37 -9.67 -26.71
N GLN A 362 22.09 -8.75 -27.36
CA GLN A 362 23.54 -8.85 -27.57
C GLN A 362 24.35 -8.59 -26.29
N LYS A 363 23.75 -7.98 -25.26
CA LYS A 363 24.44 -7.65 -24.02
C LYS A 363 24.68 -8.92 -23.20
N PRO A 364 25.84 -9.09 -22.54
CA PRO A 364 26.03 -10.15 -21.54
C PRO A 364 25.00 -10.09 -20.40
N GLY A 365 24.67 -11.24 -19.82
CA GLY A 365 23.78 -11.36 -18.66
C GLY A 365 22.51 -12.16 -18.95
N ILE A 366 21.72 -12.41 -17.91
CA ILE A 366 20.51 -13.23 -17.99
C ILE A 366 19.42 -12.49 -18.79
N LYS A 367 18.77 -13.22 -19.71
CA LYS A 367 17.63 -12.73 -20.50
C LYS A 367 16.31 -13.20 -19.91
N VAL A 368 15.25 -12.44 -20.21
CA VAL A 368 13.90 -12.73 -19.73
C VAL A 368 12.93 -12.72 -20.90
N PHE A 369 12.42 -13.90 -21.22
CA PHE A 369 11.43 -14.17 -22.26
C PHE A 369 10.95 -15.63 -22.14
N HIS A 370 9.92 -16.01 -22.87
CA HIS A 370 9.16 -17.24 -22.55
C HIS A 370 9.66 -18.48 -23.31
N VAL A 371 9.82 -18.38 -24.63
CA VAL A 371 10.25 -19.50 -25.49
C VAL A 371 11.47 -19.08 -26.31
N THR A 372 12.55 -19.85 -26.19
CA THR A 372 13.78 -19.66 -26.93
C THR A 372 13.51 -19.57 -28.43
N ASP A 373 14.00 -18.49 -29.04
CA ASP A 373 13.90 -18.16 -30.47
C ASP A 373 12.52 -17.86 -31.04
N PHE A 374 11.43 -18.20 -30.34
CA PHE A 374 10.06 -18.05 -30.84
C PHE A 374 9.18 -17.09 -30.06
N ASP A 375 9.47 -16.81 -28.79
CA ASP A 375 8.73 -15.83 -27.99
C ASP A 375 9.70 -14.93 -27.20
N PRO A 376 10.48 -14.07 -27.89
CA PRO A 376 11.55 -13.32 -27.26
C PRO A 376 11.09 -11.97 -26.67
N ASP A 377 9.83 -11.56 -26.88
CA ASP A 377 9.36 -10.24 -26.44
C ASP A 377 8.95 -10.24 -24.96
N SER A 378 9.19 -9.11 -24.30
CA SER A 378 9.08 -8.97 -22.86
C SER A 378 8.92 -7.50 -22.46
N VAL A 379 8.27 -7.26 -21.32
CA VAL A 379 8.25 -5.92 -20.69
C VAL A 379 9.61 -5.48 -20.16
N CYS A 380 10.56 -6.41 -20.04
CA CYS A 380 11.95 -6.21 -19.65
C CYS A 380 12.82 -7.37 -20.18
N HIS A 381 13.73 -7.10 -21.12
CA HIS A 381 14.45 -8.18 -21.84
C HIS A 381 15.69 -8.73 -21.11
N THR A 382 16.18 -8.05 -20.07
CA THR A 382 17.26 -8.56 -19.20
C THR A 382 16.80 -8.63 -17.76
N PHE A 383 17.35 -9.58 -17.01
CA PHE A 383 16.97 -9.77 -15.62
C PHE A 383 17.31 -8.55 -14.76
N VAL A 384 18.48 -7.94 -14.95
CA VAL A 384 18.83 -6.64 -14.33
C VAL A 384 17.81 -5.54 -14.64
N ASP A 385 17.32 -5.43 -15.88
CA ASP A 385 16.30 -4.42 -16.20
C ASP A 385 14.99 -4.68 -15.45
N CYS A 386 14.52 -5.93 -15.42
CA CYS A 386 13.36 -6.32 -14.62
C CYS A 386 13.54 -5.94 -13.14
N LEU A 387 14.69 -6.26 -12.55
CA LEU A 387 15.02 -5.94 -11.17
C LEU A 387 15.06 -4.43 -10.90
N ILE A 388 15.60 -3.62 -11.83
CA ILE A 388 15.63 -2.15 -11.70
C ILE A 388 14.21 -1.58 -11.71
N GLN A 389 13.34 -2.06 -12.58
CA GLN A 389 11.93 -1.63 -12.62
C GLN A 389 11.23 -1.92 -11.28
N LEU A 390 11.41 -3.13 -10.74
CA LEU A 390 10.85 -3.54 -9.43
C LEU A 390 11.40 -2.70 -8.28
N LYS A 391 12.72 -2.49 -8.25
CA LYS A 391 13.38 -1.70 -7.22
C LYS A 391 12.86 -0.27 -7.20
N LYS A 392 12.74 0.36 -8.38
CA LYS A 392 12.25 1.73 -8.52
C LYS A 392 10.84 1.89 -7.94
N TRP A 393 9.95 0.94 -8.21
CA TRP A 393 8.60 0.94 -7.63
C TRP A 393 8.63 0.73 -6.12
N SER A 394 9.44 -0.22 -5.62
CA SER A 394 9.56 -0.49 -4.19
C SER A 394 10.10 0.69 -3.39
N ASP A 395 11.13 1.39 -3.93
CA ASP A 395 11.72 2.56 -3.29
C ASP A 395 10.69 3.70 -3.10
N ALA A 396 9.70 3.78 -4.01
CA ALA A 396 8.57 4.71 -3.92
C ALA A 396 7.44 4.20 -3.00
N ASN A 397 7.37 2.90 -2.74
CA ASN A 397 6.29 2.22 -1.99
C ASN A 397 6.81 1.45 -0.76
N LYS A 398 7.63 2.09 0.07
CA LYS A 398 8.46 1.45 1.13
C LYS A 398 7.74 0.54 2.13
N ASN A 399 6.42 0.64 2.26
CA ASN A 399 5.63 -0.11 3.23
C ASN A 399 4.90 -1.33 2.64
N HIS A 400 5.10 -1.63 1.35
CA HIS A 400 4.46 -2.77 0.68
C HIS A 400 4.74 -4.09 1.44
N VAL A 401 3.80 -5.03 1.45
CA VAL A 401 4.04 -6.40 1.93
C VAL A 401 5.14 -7.05 1.09
N PRO A 402 5.85 -8.07 1.59
CA PRO A 402 6.95 -8.69 0.85
C PRO A 402 6.53 -9.10 -0.56
N ILE A 403 7.37 -8.78 -1.54
CA ILE A 403 7.16 -9.23 -2.92
C ILE A 403 7.95 -10.51 -3.13
N ILE A 404 7.30 -11.56 -3.61
CA ILE A 404 7.94 -12.85 -3.88
C ILE A 404 8.10 -13.03 -5.39
N ILE A 405 9.32 -13.26 -5.85
CA ILE A 405 9.65 -13.45 -7.25
C ILE A 405 9.98 -14.93 -7.50
N ASP A 406 9.19 -15.54 -8.37
CA ASP A 406 9.35 -16.92 -8.83
C ASP A 406 10.28 -16.88 -10.06
N LEU A 407 11.36 -17.66 -10.06
CA LEU A 407 12.35 -17.66 -11.12
C LEU A 407 12.35 -19.03 -11.81
N GLU A 408 11.76 -19.12 -13.00
CA GLU A 408 11.83 -20.35 -13.80
C GLU A 408 13.11 -20.37 -14.63
N LEU A 409 14.00 -21.33 -14.36
CA LEU A 409 15.22 -21.51 -15.14
C LEU A 409 14.88 -22.29 -16.41
N LYS A 410 14.89 -21.61 -17.56
CA LYS A 410 14.50 -22.20 -18.83
C LYS A 410 15.62 -22.99 -19.47
N THR A 411 15.21 -23.99 -20.24
CA THR A 411 16.07 -24.98 -20.89
C THR A 411 15.48 -25.44 -22.24
N ASP A 412 14.48 -24.73 -22.74
CA ASP A 412 13.90 -25.04 -24.05
C ASP A 412 14.78 -24.50 -25.17
N ALA A 413 14.81 -25.23 -26.28
CA ALA A 413 15.60 -24.91 -27.46
C ALA A 413 14.92 -25.49 -28.73
N PRO A 414 13.64 -25.13 -28.98
CA PRO A 414 12.84 -25.76 -30.04
C PRO A 414 13.35 -25.44 -31.46
N ALA A 415 14.11 -24.36 -31.64
CA ALA A 415 14.60 -23.92 -32.95
C ALA A 415 15.93 -24.55 -33.39
N CYS A 416 16.55 -25.43 -32.59
CA CYS A 416 17.87 -26.02 -32.89
C CYS A 416 17.96 -26.65 -34.29
N ALA A 417 16.92 -27.41 -34.70
CA ALA A 417 16.90 -28.10 -35.99
C ALA A 417 16.82 -27.14 -37.21
N ILE A 418 16.52 -25.87 -36.99
CA ILE A 418 16.39 -24.85 -38.03
C ILE A 418 17.39 -23.70 -37.86
N GLY A 419 18.48 -23.95 -37.11
CA GLY A 419 19.59 -23.01 -36.94
C GLY A 419 19.44 -22.02 -35.78
N GLY A 420 18.47 -22.24 -34.89
CA GLY A 420 18.38 -21.53 -33.61
C GLY A 420 19.28 -22.13 -32.53
N VAL A 421 19.09 -21.66 -31.31
CA VAL A 421 19.84 -22.10 -30.14
C VAL A 421 19.58 -23.59 -29.88
N CYS A 422 20.64 -24.33 -29.56
CA CYS A 422 20.57 -25.75 -29.26
C CYS A 422 20.59 -26.04 -27.75
N PRO A 423 20.05 -27.20 -27.32
CA PRO A 423 19.98 -27.56 -25.90
C PRO A 423 21.30 -27.36 -25.13
N GLY A 424 22.45 -27.79 -25.64
CA GLY A 424 23.72 -27.62 -24.92
C GLY A 424 24.11 -26.16 -24.62
N GLU A 425 23.59 -25.21 -25.38
CA GLU A 425 23.86 -23.78 -25.23
C GLU A 425 22.83 -23.11 -24.29
N ALA A 426 21.55 -23.42 -24.46
CA ALA A 426 20.43 -22.90 -23.65
C ALA A 426 20.25 -23.61 -22.28
N THR A 427 20.53 -24.92 -22.18
CA THR A 427 20.10 -25.75 -21.04
C THR A 427 21.12 -25.88 -19.92
N ASN A 428 22.34 -25.36 -20.08
CA ASN A 428 23.44 -25.71 -19.18
C ASN A 428 23.45 -24.84 -17.91
N TRP A 429 22.48 -25.01 -17.01
CA TRP A 429 22.46 -24.35 -15.70
C TRP A 429 23.48 -24.96 -14.74
N THR A 430 24.77 -24.66 -14.99
CA THR A 430 25.86 -25.00 -14.08
C THR A 430 25.79 -24.18 -12.79
N LEU A 431 26.48 -24.63 -11.73
CA LEU A 431 26.57 -23.87 -10.49
C LEU A 431 27.05 -22.41 -10.70
N PRO A 432 28.10 -22.11 -11.49
CA PRO A 432 28.45 -20.71 -11.80
C PRO A 432 27.31 -19.89 -12.40
N ARG A 433 26.53 -20.45 -13.33
CA ARG A 433 25.39 -19.76 -13.94
C ARG A 433 24.25 -19.53 -12.94
N LEU A 434 24.01 -20.48 -12.05
CA LEU A 434 23.06 -20.28 -10.94
C LEU A 434 23.52 -19.16 -10.00
N LEU A 435 24.82 -19.06 -9.73
CA LEU A 435 25.38 -17.98 -8.90
C LEU A 435 25.41 -16.62 -9.61
N ASN A 436 25.34 -16.58 -10.94
CA ASN A 436 25.11 -15.34 -11.66
C ASN A 436 23.71 -14.77 -11.38
N VAL A 437 22.70 -15.60 -11.08
CA VAL A 437 21.38 -15.12 -10.63
C VAL A 437 21.52 -14.33 -9.32
N ASP A 438 22.23 -14.89 -8.34
CA ASP A 438 22.56 -14.19 -7.08
C ASP A 438 23.30 -12.88 -7.35
N ALA A 439 24.31 -12.92 -8.21
CA ALA A 439 25.14 -11.76 -8.53
C ALA A 439 24.32 -10.63 -9.16
N GLU A 440 23.43 -10.93 -10.12
CA GLU A 440 22.56 -9.93 -10.74
C GLU A 440 21.55 -9.36 -9.74
N ILE A 441 20.93 -10.18 -8.88
CA ILE A 441 20.06 -9.69 -7.79
C ILE A 441 20.82 -8.73 -6.87
N LEU A 442 22.01 -9.13 -6.41
CA LEU A 442 22.83 -8.34 -5.49
C LEU A 442 23.44 -7.09 -6.13
N SER A 443 23.53 -7.03 -7.46
CA SER A 443 23.96 -5.84 -8.19
C SER A 443 22.91 -4.71 -8.15
N VAL A 444 21.63 -5.06 -7.99
CA VAL A 444 20.51 -4.11 -7.99
C VAL A 444 19.99 -3.87 -6.57
N PHE A 445 19.80 -4.94 -5.79
CA PHE A 445 19.20 -4.87 -4.46
C PHE A 445 20.26 -4.92 -3.35
N PRO A 446 20.28 -3.92 -2.45
CA PRO A 446 21.05 -4.06 -1.22
C PRO A 446 20.46 -5.18 -0.36
N LYS A 447 21.30 -5.95 0.35
CA LYS A 447 20.85 -7.08 1.20
C LYS A 447 19.71 -6.75 2.16
N LYS A 448 19.63 -5.50 2.67
CA LYS A 448 18.54 -5.04 3.54
C LYS A 448 17.15 -5.00 2.88
N GLN A 449 17.09 -4.91 1.55
CA GLN A 449 15.87 -4.98 0.74
C GLN A 449 15.56 -6.41 0.28
N LEU A 450 16.35 -7.40 0.70
CA LEU A 450 16.15 -8.81 0.36
C LEU A 450 15.77 -9.59 1.60
N ILE A 451 14.95 -10.63 1.45
CA ILE A 451 14.73 -11.70 2.43
C ILE A 451 15.48 -12.90 1.84
N ARG A 452 16.61 -13.27 2.45
CA ARG A 452 17.46 -14.36 1.99
C ARG A 452 17.35 -15.57 2.93
N PRO A 453 17.74 -16.78 2.49
CA PRO A 453 17.79 -17.95 3.37
C PRO A 453 18.52 -17.70 4.70
N ASP A 454 19.65 -16.98 4.66
CA ASP A 454 20.42 -16.62 5.85
C ASP A 454 19.65 -15.75 6.84
N ASP A 455 18.72 -14.91 6.36
CA ASP A 455 17.93 -14.00 7.20
C ASP A 455 16.76 -14.74 7.87
N VAL A 456 16.42 -15.95 7.38
CA VAL A 456 15.37 -16.82 7.91
C VAL A 456 15.93 -17.91 8.83
N ARG A 457 17.15 -18.40 8.56
CA ARG A 457 17.81 -19.40 9.42
C ARG A 457 18.12 -18.84 10.80
N GLN A 458 17.89 -19.67 11.83
CA GLN A 458 18.09 -19.27 13.23
C GLN A 458 19.08 -20.20 13.95
N GLY A 459 20.20 -19.62 14.39
CA GLY A 459 21.25 -20.35 15.11
C GLY A 459 21.81 -21.51 14.29
N ASN A 460 21.90 -22.70 14.90
CA ASN A 460 22.44 -23.92 14.27
C ASN A 460 21.36 -24.77 13.58
N LEU A 461 20.15 -24.23 13.38
CA LEU A 461 19.07 -24.95 12.71
C LEU A 461 19.25 -24.93 11.19
N THR A 462 18.77 -25.98 10.53
CA THR A 462 18.55 -25.93 9.07
C THR A 462 17.46 -24.90 8.74
N LEU A 463 17.32 -24.56 7.46
CA LEU A 463 16.30 -23.64 6.98
C LEU A 463 14.91 -24.19 7.27
N GLU A 464 14.69 -25.47 6.99
CA GLU A 464 13.46 -26.17 7.30
C GLU A 464 13.13 -26.19 8.79
N GLN A 465 14.12 -26.53 9.62
CA GLN A 465 13.92 -26.48 11.07
C GLN A 465 13.61 -25.06 11.57
N SER A 466 14.17 -24.03 10.94
CA SER A 466 13.89 -22.64 11.29
C SER A 466 12.45 -22.27 10.95
N VAL A 467 11.97 -22.52 9.73
CA VAL A 467 10.60 -22.18 9.33
C VAL A 467 9.54 -23.01 10.07
N VAL A 468 9.80 -24.30 10.33
CA VAL A 468 8.84 -25.18 11.01
C VAL A 468 8.81 -24.95 12.52
N ARG A 469 9.96 -24.73 13.17
CA ARG A 469 10.04 -24.64 14.66
C ARG A 469 9.99 -23.21 15.18
N LYS A 470 10.41 -22.22 14.39
CA LYS A 470 10.52 -20.81 14.82
C LYS A 470 9.62 -19.88 14.01
N GLY A 471 9.20 -20.30 12.82
CA GLY A 471 8.38 -19.50 11.91
C GLY A 471 9.20 -18.49 11.10
N TRP A 472 8.54 -17.90 10.11
CA TRP A 472 9.11 -16.86 9.25
C TRP A 472 9.25 -15.51 9.95
N PRO A 473 10.07 -14.56 9.45
CA PRO A 473 10.16 -13.21 9.99
C PRO A 473 8.79 -12.53 10.17
N LEU A 474 8.71 -11.61 11.14
CA LEU A 474 7.51 -10.79 11.32
C LEU A 474 7.23 -10.00 10.05
N LEU A 475 5.95 -9.79 9.73
CA LEU A 475 5.54 -9.02 8.57
C LEU A 475 6.08 -7.59 8.64
N SER A 476 6.17 -7.00 9.84
CA SER A 476 6.79 -5.68 10.06
C SER A 476 8.23 -5.61 9.56
N ASP A 477 8.98 -6.69 9.70
CA ASP A 477 10.43 -6.75 9.39
C ASP A 477 10.67 -7.17 7.93
N ALA A 478 9.63 -7.71 7.29
CA ALA A 478 9.64 -8.19 5.92
C ALA A 478 9.13 -7.14 4.92
N ARG A 479 8.39 -6.11 5.37
CA ARG A 479 7.88 -5.03 4.52
C ARG A 479 8.98 -4.32 3.73
N GLY A 480 8.65 -3.90 2.51
CA GLY A 480 9.58 -3.20 1.63
C GLY A 480 10.73 -4.07 1.12
N ARG A 481 10.63 -5.40 1.23
CA ARG A 481 11.68 -6.36 0.84
C ARG A 481 11.17 -7.36 -0.20
N PHE A 482 12.12 -7.95 -0.91
CA PHE A 482 11.90 -8.96 -1.93
C PHE A 482 12.44 -10.32 -1.49
N MET A 483 11.74 -11.38 -1.85
CA MET A 483 12.19 -12.77 -1.70
C MET A 483 12.21 -13.41 -3.08
N PHE A 484 13.24 -14.17 -3.40
CA PHE A 484 13.38 -14.86 -4.69
C PHE A 484 13.42 -16.37 -4.46
N PHE A 485 12.78 -17.16 -5.31
CA PHE A 485 12.98 -18.61 -5.31
C PHE A 485 13.00 -19.20 -6.72
N PHE A 486 13.74 -20.29 -6.91
CA PHE A 486 13.73 -21.05 -8.16
C PHE A 486 12.45 -21.89 -8.26
N ASP A 487 11.67 -21.69 -9.30
CA ASP A 487 10.38 -22.37 -9.52
C ASP A 487 10.55 -23.83 -9.95
N ASN A 488 11.68 -24.18 -10.59
CA ASN A 488 11.92 -25.50 -11.17
C ASN A 488 11.66 -26.64 -10.19
N ASP A 489 10.97 -27.68 -10.65
CA ASP A 489 10.60 -28.80 -9.80
C ASP A 489 11.82 -29.53 -9.24
N PRO A 490 11.78 -29.94 -7.96
CA PRO A 490 12.89 -30.66 -7.33
C PRO A 490 13.08 -32.04 -7.99
N LYS A 491 14.31 -32.31 -8.44
CA LYS A 491 14.73 -33.62 -8.99
C LYS A 491 15.86 -34.20 -8.13
N PRO A 492 15.57 -34.71 -6.92
CA PRO A 492 16.60 -35.11 -5.96
C PRO A 492 17.48 -36.28 -6.44
N THR A 493 17.02 -37.04 -7.43
CA THR A 493 17.78 -38.14 -8.05
C THR A 493 18.75 -37.66 -9.13
N ASP A 494 18.66 -36.40 -9.55
CA ASP A 494 19.52 -35.79 -10.55
C ASP A 494 20.48 -34.79 -9.86
N PRO A 495 21.76 -35.15 -9.64
CA PRO A 495 22.74 -34.28 -8.99
C PRO A 495 23.07 -33.04 -9.82
N ASN A 496 22.72 -33.02 -11.11
CA ASN A 496 22.92 -31.89 -12.00
C ASN A 496 21.67 -31.01 -12.11
N SER A 497 20.58 -31.36 -11.41
CA SER A 497 19.41 -30.49 -11.37
C SER A 497 19.77 -29.16 -10.68
N PRO A 498 19.14 -28.03 -11.09
CA PRO A 498 19.48 -26.71 -10.55
C PRO A 498 19.46 -26.66 -9.02
N ARG A 499 18.45 -27.26 -8.40
CA ARG A 499 18.32 -27.32 -6.95
C ARG A 499 19.51 -28.05 -6.29
N GLU A 500 19.87 -29.23 -6.78
CA GLU A 500 20.94 -30.03 -6.16
C GLU A 500 22.31 -29.38 -6.36
N LEU A 501 22.56 -28.80 -7.53
CA LEU A 501 23.76 -27.99 -7.77
C LEU A 501 23.83 -26.80 -6.81
N TYR A 502 22.73 -26.05 -6.65
CA TYR A 502 22.70 -24.85 -5.80
C TYR A 502 22.90 -25.16 -4.31
N LYS A 503 22.50 -26.36 -3.87
CA LYS A 503 22.71 -26.88 -2.51
C LYS A 503 24.09 -27.51 -2.27
N SER A 504 24.84 -27.81 -3.33
CA SER A 504 26.12 -28.51 -3.24
C SER A 504 27.21 -27.69 -2.52
N GLY A 505 28.22 -28.37 -2.00
CA GLY A 505 29.44 -27.74 -1.47
C GLY A 505 29.31 -27.12 -0.06
N GLY A 506 28.52 -27.70 0.84
CA GLY A 506 28.30 -27.15 2.19
C GLY A 506 27.17 -26.11 2.26
N HIS A 507 26.31 -26.09 1.24
CA HIS A 507 25.19 -25.17 1.09
C HIS A 507 23.84 -25.91 1.16
N GLU A 508 23.79 -27.07 1.84
CA GLU A 508 22.64 -27.98 1.83
C GLU A 508 21.38 -27.31 2.41
N SER A 509 21.56 -26.32 3.29
CA SER A 509 20.52 -25.50 3.89
C SER A 509 20.51 -24.07 3.33
N LEU A 510 21.02 -23.88 2.11
CA LEU A 510 21.15 -22.62 1.38
C LEU A 510 22.01 -21.56 2.11
N GLN A 511 23.05 -21.99 2.83
CA GLN A 511 23.98 -21.08 3.50
C GLN A 511 24.61 -20.13 2.48
N ASN A 512 24.69 -18.83 2.76
CA ASN A 512 25.31 -17.84 1.87
C ASN A 512 24.69 -17.76 0.45
N ARG A 513 23.48 -18.31 0.25
CA ARG A 513 22.71 -18.18 -0.99
C ARG A 513 21.76 -17.00 -0.90
N THR A 514 21.40 -16.42 -2.03
CA THR A 514 20.45 -15.30 -2.13
C THR A 514 19.04 -15.79 -2.40
N VAL A 515 18.90 -16.86 -3.17
CA VAL A 515 17.63 -17.37 -3.71
C VAL A 515 17.21 -18.63 -2.91
N PHE A 516 15.92 -18.78 -2.68
CA PHE A 516 15.34 -20.02 -2.13
C PHE A 516 15.13 -21.06 -3.25
N THR A 517 14.93 -22.32 -2.89
CA THR A 517 14.61 -23.39 -3.85
C THR A 517 13.16 -23.82 -3.69
N ASN A 518 12.49 -24.19 -4.79
CA ASN A 518 11.33 -25.06 -4.71
C ASN A 518 11.79 -26.41 -4.12
N SER A 519 11.36 -26.67 -2.89
CA SER A 519 11.98 -27.65 -2.01
C SER A 519 11.07 -28.85 -1.74
N LEU A 520 11.66 -29.93 -1.23
CA LEU A 520 10.92 -31.08 -0.73
C LEU A 520 10.65 -30.89 0.76
N GLU A 521 9.46 -31.27 1.22
CA GLU A 521 9.19 -31.36 2.66
C GLU A 521 10.24 -32.23 3.36
N GLY A 522 10.77 -31.81 4.52
CA GLY A 522 11.78 -32.56 5.27
C GLY A 522 13.23 -32.33 4.83
N SER A 523 13.45 -31.67 3.69
CA SER A 523 14.81 -31.38 3.21
C SER A 523 15.44 -30.20 3.94
N THR A 524 16.78 -30.12 4.00
CA THR A 524 17.52 -29.09 4.73
C THR A 524 17.26 -27.66 4.24
N ASP A 525 16.99 -27.49 2.95
CA ASP A 525 16.59 -26.24 2.28
C ASP A 525 15.06 -26.01 2.30
N GLY A 526 14.29 -26.88 2.94
CA GLY A 526 12.83 -26.85 2.96
C GLY A 526 12.26 -25.52 3.45
N ALA A 527 11.65 -24.72 2.57
CA ALA A 527 11.03 -23.45 2.93
C ALA A 527 9.86 -23.06 2.02
N VAL A 528 10.08 -23.18 0.71
CA VAL A 528 9.09 -22.88 -0.33
C VAL A 528 8.75 -24.17 -1.07
N ILE A 529 7.46 -24.39 -1.32
CA ILE A 529 6.98 -25.55 -2.07
C ILE A 529 6.02 -25.08 -3.16
N LYS A 530 6.27 -25.49 -4.39
CA LYS A 530 5.32 -25.32 -5.49
C LYS A 530 4.36 -26.49 -5.56
N SER A 531 3.07 -26.21 -5.64
CA SER A 531 2.03 -27.20 -5.91
C SER A 531 1.00 -26.61 -6.87
N ASN A 532 1.12 -26.91 -8.17
CA ASN A 532 0.32 -26.28 -9.21
C ASN A 532 -1.17 -26.64 -9.17
N GLU A 533 -1.53 -27.83 -8.67
CA GLU A 533 -2.90 -28.32 -8.64
C GLU A 533 -3.50 -28.12 -7.24
N PRO A 534 -4.45 -27.19 -7.02
CA PRO A 534 -5.04 -27.01 -5.70
C PRO A 534 -6.29 -27.87 -5.45
N ARG A 535 -6.86 -28.55 -6.45
CA ARG A 535 -8.18 -29.20 -6.34
C ARG A 535 -8.12 -30.58 -5.67
N GLY A 536 -9.31 -31.08 -5.29
CA GLY A 536 -9.48 -32.43 -4.74
C GLY A 536 -8.66 -32.65 -3.48
N ASN A 537 -7.98 -33.79 -3.39
CA ASN A 537 -7.15 -34.14 -2.23
C ASN A 537 -5.98 -33.17 -2.01
N MET A 538 -5.55 -32.45 -3.06
CA MET A 538 -4.41 -31.55 -2.96
C MET A 538 -4.72 -30.29 -2.14
N THR A 539 -5.99 -29.87 -2.04
CA THR A 539 -6.38 -28.76 -1.16
C THR A 539 -5.97 -29.04 0.29
N ALA A 540 -6.27 -30.24 0.79
CA ALA A 540 -5.96 -30.64 2.16
C ALA A 540 -4.44 -30.78 2.38
N GLU A 541 -3.72 -31.24 1.36
CA GLU A 541 -2.27 -31.36 1.41
C GLU A 541 -1.58 -30.00 1.46
N ILE A 542 -2.01 -29.04 0.64
CA ILE A 542 -1.52 -27.65 0.70
C ILE A 542 -1.81 -27.05 2.08
N GLN A 543 -3.02 -27.24 2.62
CA GLN A 543 -3.36 -26.77 3.97
C GLN A 543 -2.44 -27.37 5.04
N ARG A 544 -2.05 -28.64 4.90
CA ARG A 544 -1.12 -29.31 5.82
C ARG A 544 0.26 -28.67 5.77
N LEU A 545 0.79 -28.42 4.57
CA LEU A 545 2.09 -27.76 4.38
C LEU A 545 2.09 -26.32 4.92
N VAL A 546 1.01 -25.57 4.66
CA VAL A 546 0.80 -24.20 5.16
C VAL A 546 0.76 -24.17 6.70
N LYS A 547 0.07 -25.12 7.34
CA LYS A 547 0.05 -25.26 8.82
C LYS A 547 1.42 -25.63 9.38
N LYS A 548 2.21 -26.41 8.65
CA LYS A 548 3.56 -26.83 9.06
C LYS A 548 4.58 -25.68 8.98
N GLY A 549 4.29 -24.63 8.20
CA GLY A 549 5.08 -23.40 8.17
C GLY A 549 5.79 -23.13 6.84
N TYR A 550 5.60 -23.95 5.81
CA TYR A 550 6.14 -23.66 4.48
C TYR A 550 5.37 -22.53 3.79
N ILE A 551 6.05 -21.75 2.97
CA ILE A 551 5.39 -20.94 1.95
C ILE A 551 5.03 -21.87 0.80
N VAL A 552 3.79 -21.79 0.33
CA VAL A 552 3.28 -22.64 -0.76
C VAL A 552 2.76 -21.75 -1.87
N ARG A 553 3.16 -22.03 -3.10
CA ARG A 553 2.65 -21.39 -4.32
C ARG A 553 1.80 -22.38 -5.10
N THR A 554 0.62 -21.94 -5.54
CA THR A 554 -0.30 -22.74 -6.36
C THR A 554 -0.85 -21.92 -7.52
N ARG A 555 -1.57 -22.56 -8.45
CA ARG A 555 -2.23 -21.88 -9.57
C ARG A 555 -3.73 -21.75 -9.31
N SER A 556 -4.34 -20.70 -9.84
CA SER A 556 -5.80 -20.57 -9.92
C SER A 556 -6.39 -21.03 -11.24
N ASP A 557 -5.57 -21.26 -12.26
CA ASP A 557 -5.99 -21.54 -13.62
C ASP A 557 -4.99 -22.43 -14.36
N VAL A 558 -5.53 -23.18 -15.30
CA VAL A 558 -4.80 -23.76 -16.45
C VAL A 558 -5.25 -22.90 -17.63
N PRO A 559 -4.42 -21.98 -18.13
CA PRO A 559 -4.81 -20.80 -18.89
C PRO A 559 -6.10 -20.91 -19.71
N LEU A 560 -6.04 -21.20 -21.02
CA LEU A 560 -7.24 -21.17 -21.86
C LEU A 560 -8.26 -22.23 -21.48
N ASP A 561 -7.83 -23.38 -20.95
CA ASP A 561 -8.75 -24.41 -20.48
C ASP A 561 -9.71 -23.87 -19.41
N THR A 562 -9.22 -23.08 -18.45
CA THR A 562 -10.06 -22.47 -17.41
C THR A 562 -11.06 -21.49 -18.02
N VAL A 563 -10.60 -20.63 -18.94
CA VAL A 563 -11.44 -19.59 -19.53
C VAL A 563 -12.48 -20.17 -20.49
N LEU A 564 -12.09 -21.11 -21.35
CA LEU A 564 -12.95 -21.77 -22.33
C LEU A 564 -14.00 -22.66 -21.66
N ASN A 565 -13.63 -23.36 -20.59
CA ASN A 565 -14.57 -24.19 -19.82
C ASN A 565 -15.43 -23.39 -18.82
N LYS A 566 -15.20 -22.08 -18.69
CA LYS A 566 -15.95 -21.16 -17.82
C LYS A 566 -16.07 -21.63 -16.37
N THR A 567 -14.97 -22.14 -15.81
CA THR A 567 -14.92 -22.69 -14.45
C THR A 567 -14.06 -21.84 -13.51
N THR A 568 -14.47 -21.74 -12.24
CA THR A 568 -13.68 -21.09 -11.17
C THR A 568 -13.16 -22.09 -10.14
N GLU A 569 -13.34 -23.40 -10.38
CA GLU A 569 -13.06 -24.44 -9.39
C GLU A 569 -11.59 -24.42 -8.89
N MET A 570 -10.64 -24.30 -9.82
CA MET A 570 -9.21 -24.25 -9.47
C MET A 570 -8.89 -22.98 -8.65
N ARG A 571 -9.41 -21.82 -9.05
CA ARG A 571 -9.29 -20.55 -8.32
C ARG A 571 -9.84 -20.64 -6.90
N ASP A 572 -11.05 -21.14 -6.77
CA ASP A 572 -11.74 -21.20 -5.49
C ASP A 572 -11.05 -22.21 -4.56
N SER A 573 -10.54 -23.31 -5.12
CA SER A 573 -9.70 -24.28 -4.40
C SER A 573 -8.34 -23.67 -3.99
N ALA A 574 -7.69 -22.91 -4.87
CA ALA A 574 -6.43 -22.22 -4.59
C ALA A 574 -6.60 -21.24 -3.41
N PHE A 575 -7.67 -20.45 -3.42
CA PHE A 575 -7.99 -19.55 -2.32
C PHE A 575 -8.27 -20.31 -1.01
N ALA A 576 -9.06 -21.39 -1.06
CA ALA A 576 -9.40 -22.19 0.11
C ALA A 576 -8.21 -23.00 0.68
N SER A 577 -7.23 -23.34 -0.17
CA SER A 577 -6.04 -24.10 0.22
C SER A 577 -5.14 -23.38 1.21
N GLY A 578 -5.21 -22.04 1.24
CA GLY A 578 -4.28 -21.20 1.99
C GLY A 578 -2.85 -21.19 1.46
N ALA A 579 -2.60 -21.64 0.22
CA ALA A 579 -1.35 -21.34 -0.47
C ALA A 579 -1.05 -19.84 -0.35
N HIS A 580 0.18 -19.46 -0.03
CA HIS A 580 0.54 -18.07 0.24
C HIS A 580 0.56 -17.23 -1.04
N ILE A 581 0.84 -17.88 -2.17
CA ILE A 581 0.82 -17.29 -3.50
C ILE A 581 -0.21 -18.05 -4.32
N VAL A 582 -1.22 -17.35 -4.83
CA VAL A 582 -2.15 -17.85 -5.84
C VAL A 582 -1.77 -17.20 -7.17
N SER A 583 -1.07 -17.95 -8.01
CA SER A 583 -0.59 -17.50 -9.31
C SER A 583 -1.65 -17.65 -10.39
N THR A 584 -1.76 -16.65 -11.26
CA THR A 584 -2.76 -16.58 -12.34
C THR A 584 -2.20 -15.91 -13.58
N ASP A 585 -2.73 -16.27 -14.74
CA ASP A 585 -2.55 -15.48 -15.98
C ASP A 585 -3.55 -14.31 -16.07
N PHE A 586 -4.54 -14.24 -15.16
CA PHE A 586 -5.66 -13.28 -15.19
C PHE A 586 -5.87 -12.53 -13.85
N PRO A 587 -4.92 -11.67 -13.42
CA PRO A 587 -5.01 -10.93 -12.15
C PRO A 587 -6.02 -9.77 -12.15
N ALA A 588 -6.52 -9.37 -13.32
CA ALA A 588 -7.42 -8.22 -13.47
C ALA A 588 -8.53 -8.49 -14.50
N TRP A 589 -9.69 -7.87 -14.26
CA TRP A 589 -10.83 -7.89 -15.19
C TRP A 589 -10.43 -7.35 -16.57
N GLY A 590 -11.05 -7.90 -17.60
CA GLY A 590 -10.86 -7.58 -19.01
C GLY A 590 -9.80 -8.44 -19.72
N MET A 591 -8.87 -9.07 -18.99
CA MET A 591 -7.76 -9.82 -19.60
C MET A 591 -8.22 -11.06 -20.37
N SER A 592 -9.28 -11.72 -19.90
CA SER A 592 -9.85 -12.91 -20.52
C SER A 592 -11.07 -12.63 -21.41
N ALA A 593 -11.53 -11.37 -21.47
CA ALA A 593 -12.76 -10.99 -22.17
C ALA A 593 -12.78 -11.38 -23.66
N ARG A 594 -11.61 -11.43 -24.31
CA ARG A 594 -11.46 -11.85 -25.72
C ARG A 594 -11.92 -13.28 -26.00
N TRP A 595 -11.97 -14.14 -24.98
CA TRP A 595 -12.46 -15.53 -25.09
C TRP A 595 -13.91 -15.68 -24.63
N GLY A 596 -14.66 -14.57 -24.50
CA GLY A 596 -16.10 -14.60 -24.23
C GLY A 596 -16.46 -14.91 -22.77
N TRP A 597 -15.52 -14.73 -21.85
CA TRP A 597 -15.76 -14.74 -20.40
C TRP A 597 -14.72 -13.89 -19.70
N ASP A 598 -15.17 -13.07 -18.75
CA ASP A 598 -14.30 -12.22 -17.95
C ASP A 598 -13.94 -12.95 -16.65
N TYR A 599 -13.00 -13.88 -16.72
CA TYR A 599 -12.40 -14.55 -15.57
C TYR A 599 -11.34 -13.67 -14.91
N VAL A 600 -11.34 -13.65 -13.58
CA VAL A 600 -10.31 -13.01 -12.77
C VAL A 600 -9.99 -13.84 -11.53
N ALA A 601 -8.71 -13.88 -11.16
CA ALA A 601 -8.24 -14.34 -9.85
C ALA A 601 -7.75 -13.14 -9.03
N GLN A 602 -8.67 -12.52 -8.28
CA GLN A 602 -8.40 -11.38 -7.42
C GLN A 602 -8.92 -11.65 -6.00
N LEU A 603 -8.23 -11.13 -4.99
CA LEU A 603 -8.76 -11.13 -3.63
C LEU A 603 -10.01 -10.24 -3.54
N LYS A 604 -10.93 -10.61 -2.64
CA LYS A 604 -12.18 -9.88 -2.40
C LYS A 604 -11.90 -8.38 -2.18
N ASP A 605 -12.75 -7.53 -2.76
CA ASP A 605 -12.65 -6.06 -2.74
C ASP A 605 -11.39 -5.48 -3.41
N GLY A 606 -10.68 -6.26 -4.23
CA GLY A 606 -9.45 -5.81 -4.90
C GLY A 606 -8.26 -5.61 -3.97
N ARG A 607 -8.22 -6.36 -2.86
CA ARG A 607 -7.14 -6.27 -1.87
C ARG A 607 -5.82 -6.79 -2.42
N VAL A 608 -4.73 -6.17 -2.01
CA VAL A 608 -3.35 -6.58 -2.31
C VAL A 608 -2.94 -7.84 -1.57
N ALA A 609 -3.38 -7.97 -0.32
CA ALA A 609 -3.13 -9.11 0.53
C ALA A 609 -4.32 -9.36 1.46
N ARG A 610 -4.48 -10.62 1.88
CA ARG A 610 -5.41 -10.99 2.97
C ARG A 610 -4.71 -11.85 4.00
N CYS A 611 -5.28 -11.93 5.20
CA CYS A 611 -4.86 -12.89 6.20
C CYS A 611 -5.06 -14.30 5.64
N ASN A 612 -4.03 -15.12 5.76
CA ASN A 612 -4.07 -16.48 5.27
C ASN A 612 -5.19 -17.27 5.99
N PRO A 613 -6.13 -17.89 5.26
CA PRO A 613 -7.29 -18.55 5.86
C PRO A 613 -6.93 -19.81 6.68
N VAL A 614 -5.68 -20.27 6.61
CA VAL A 614 -5.25 -21.54 7.20
C VAL A 614 -4.33 -21.34 8.40
N ASN A 615 -3.34 -20.45 8.31
CA ASN A 615 -2.31 -20.30 9.34
C ASN A 615 -2.22 -18.88 9.95
N ALA A 616 -3.04 -17.91 9.51
CA ALA A 616 -3.00 -16.59 10.12
C ALA A 616 -3.47 -16.64 11.59
N PRO A 617 -2.82 -15.87 12.49
CA PRO A 617 -3.26 -15.80 13.87
C PRO A 617 -4.63 -15.13 13.97
N LYS A 618 -5.41 -15.45 15.01
CA LYS A 618 -6.77 -14.89 15.25
C LYS A 618 -6.84 -13.36 15.22
N GLY A 619 -5.72 -12.68 15.50
CA GLY A 619 -5.63 -11.23 15.47
C GLY A 619 -5.36 -10.62 14.09
N CYS A 620 -5.02 -11.42 13.08
CA CYS A 620 -4.74 -10.91 11.74
C CYS A 620 -5.98 -10.20 11.17
N LYS A 621 -5.77 -9.02 10.57
CA LYS A 621 -6.84 -8.23 9.94
C LYS A 621 -6.39 -7.76 8.57
N ASP A 622 -7.14 -8.14 7.53
CA ASP A 622 -6.83 -7.81 6.13
C ASP A 622 -6.55 -6.32 5.94
N ILE A 623 -7.37 -5.44 6.54
CA ILE A 623 -7.25 -3.98 6.46
C ILE A 623 -5.94 -3.40 7.03
N LYS A 624 -5.12 -4.22 7.70
CA LYS A 624 -3.83 -3.81 8.27
C LYS A 624 -2.62 -4.36 7.48
N LEU A 625 -2.85 -5.12 6.40
CA LEU A 625 -1.77 -5.77 5.65
C LEU A 625 -1.17 -4.83 4.61
N GLU A 626 -1.97 -4.14 3.80
CA GLU A 626 -1.60 -3.07 2.88
C GLU A 626 -2.88 -2.38 2.41
#